data_AF-F4PYM9-F1
#
_entry.id   AF-F4PYM9-F1
#
_cell.length_a   1.000
_cell.length_b   1.000
_cell.length_c   1.000
_cell.angle_alpha   90.00
_cell.angle_beta   90.00
_cell.angle_gamma   90.00
#
_symmetry.space_group_name_H-M   'P 1'
#
loop_
_entity.id
_entity.type
_entity.pdbx_description
1 polymer ?
#
loop_
_entity_poly.entity_id
_entity_poly.type
_entity_poly.pdbx_seq_one_letter_code
_entity_poly.pdbx_strand_id
1 'polypeptide(L)'
;MPLPLPARKNLKEHEQFLADAHTKIKNVLGLEWTIEFDFEAILAAVSDPKWVGGDLGDLFYKRVAVFIGENIERLSNKDSSIKESLIANNTNKKVVVSIVAKVPNSSYWQYVFENGSLSVYGCPSLANMDTVKYLDFEIPSGSIYSMKALLNIKSVKPKYDEAFATLKKVTSADWTLDQASVDEFYGVAKEKYDTIIGDLVAEVLLAVAFNVETRGKEEMVLEAFNEATSNHTIVFRYVKASSSDWIWSFDNGSLVLTYRAISNLSENKYHDFEKLFCWFLYAVIFFPYLIATDKEAPLILQVALFLFLILFILAQYYYYDNIVFILAAGVAYGLYALLDHYKEHEFEISLTINIVSACLMAAGFIPAVYEIIQAQSAEGLSRPYVVLDFVGGIASILSLIFVTPFDYLAFANFLIVPIFEGTIFFLSYYYGTQVKTHGVQYGDEEEQVWVKPLRFNRSLTRSHRATTRARRDTQMPAKKTDTRLSVIV
;
A
#
# COMPACT_ATOMS: atom_id res chain seq x y z
N MET A 1 -22.18 -17.74 49.50
CA MET A 1 -23.23 -18.62 50.09
C MET A 1 -23.07 -19.97 49.40
N PRO A 2 -22.87 -21.09 50.11
CA PRO A 2 -22.54 -22.36 49.46
C PRO A 2 -23.59 -22.71 48.40
N LEU A 3 -23.13 -23.11 47.22
CA LEU A 3 -23.99 -23.40 46.06
C LEU A 3 -25.15 -24.34 46.43
N PRO A 4 -26.35 -24.15 45.85
CA PRO A 4 -27.48 -25.06 46.05
C PRO A 4 -27.10 -26.53 45.78
N LEU A 5 -27.74 -27.48 46.49
CA LEU A 5 -27.45 -28.90 46.31
C LEU A 5 -27.59 -29.38 44.85
N PRO A 6 -28.61 -28.96 44.07
CA PRO A 6 -28.72 -29.33 42.65
C PRO A 6 -27.51 -28.87 41.83
N ALA A 7 -27.07 -27.62 42.04
CA ALA A 7 -25.90 -27.05 41.37
C ALA A 7 -24.62 -27.84 41.66
N ARG A 8 -24.39 -28.19 42.93
CA ARG A 8 -23.24 -29.01 43.35
C ARG A 8 -23.28 -30.41 42.73
N LYS A 9 -24.46 -31.03 42.66
CA LYS A 9 -24.64 -32.34 42.02
C LYS A 9 -24.33 -32.27 40.52
N ASN A 10 -24.85 -31.25 39.83
CA ASN A 10 -24.63 -31.05 38.40
C ASN A 10 -23.15 -30.81 38.07
N LEU A 11 -22.43 -30.02 38.88
CA LEU A 11 -20.98 -29.84 38.75
C LEU A 11 -20.21 -31.15 38.91
N LYS A 12 -20.55 -31.96 39.93
CA LYS A 12 -19.91 -33.26 40.16
C LYS A 12 -20.16 -34.26 39.03
N GLU A 13 -21.36 -34.26 38.45
CA GLU A 13 -21.72 -35.11 37.30
C GLU A 13 -20.91 -34.76 36.03
N HIS A 14 -20.40 -33.54 35.91
CA HIS A 14 -19.69 -33.04 34.73
C HIS A 14 -18.19 -32.79 34.98
N GLU A 15 -17.66 -33.19 36.13
CA GLU A 15 -16.26 -32.93 36.54
C GLU A 15 -15.23 -33.53 35.55
N GLN A 16 -15.57 -34.66 34.91
CA GLN A 16 -14.73 -35.28 33.88
C GLN A 16 -14.43 -34.32 32.71
N PHE A 17 -15.41 -33.51 32.27
CA PHE A 17 -15.19 -32.57 31.16
C PHE A 17 -14.19 -31.47 31.50
N LEU A 18 -14.17 -31.03 32.76
CA LEU A 18 -13.17 -30.08 33.25
C LEU A 18 -11.78 -30.73 33.28
N ALA A 19 -11.68 -31.97 33.77
CA ALA A 19 -10.43 -32.72 33.78
C ALA A 19 -9.90 -33.00 32.36
N ASP A 20 -10.78 -33.30 31.41
CA ASP A 20 -10.43 -33.49 30.00
C ASP A 20 -9.89 -32.18 29.39
N ALA A 21 -10.51 -31.04 29.70
CA ALA A 21 -10.02 -29.73 29.28
C ALA A 21 -8.64 -29.41 29.86
N HIS A 22 -8.40 -29.66 31.15
CA HIS A 22 -7.07 -29.50 31.77
C HIS A 22 -6.03 -30.41 31.14
N THR A 23 -6.38 -31.67 30.89
CA THR A 23 -5.51 -32.65 30.24
C THR A 23 -5.14 -32.20 28.82
N LYS A 24 -6.11 -31.70 28.07
CA LYS A 24 -5.90 -31.16 26.72
C LYS A 24 -4.93 -29.98 26.74
N ILE A 25 -5.12 -29.02 27.64
CA ILE A 25 -4.20 -27.87 27.79
C ILE A 25 -2.79 -28.35 28.18
N LYS A 26 -2.68 -29.29 29.13
CA LYS A 26 -1.41 -29.88 29.55
C LYS A 26 -0.67 -30.56 28.41
N ASN A 27 -1.37 -31.36 27.61
CA ASN A 27 -0.77 -32.08 26.48
C ASN A 27 -0.20 -31.12 25.44
N VAL A 28 -0.91 -30.02 25.15
CA VAL A 28 -0.51 -29.08 24.11
C VAL A 28 0.58 -28.13 24.61
N LEU A 29 0.45 -27.56 25.81
CA LEU A 29 1.38 -26.57 26.34
C LEU A 29 2.59 -27.20 27.05
N GLY A 30 2.50 -28.46 27.49
CA GLY A 30 3.49 -29.12 28.34
C GLY A 30 3.48 -28.61 29.80
N LEU A 31 2.48 -27.82 30.18
CA LEU A 31 2.32 -27.21 31.50
C LEU A 31 0.91 -27.43 32.02
N GLU A 32 0.78 -27.70 33.31
CA GLU A 32 -0.53 -27.77 33.96
C GLU A 32 -1.10 -26.36 34.13
N TRP A 33 -2.21 -26.10 33.46
CA TRP A 33 -3.03 -24.91 33.68
C TRP A 33 -4.35 -25.29 34.32
N THR A 34 -4.83 -24.45 35.24
CA THR A 34 -6.15 -24.62 35.88
C THR A 34 -7.18 -23.70 35.23
N ILE A 35 -8.44 -24.16 35.13
CA ILE A 35 -9.57 -23.33 34.72
C ILE A 35 -10.39 -23.04 35.98
N GLU A 36 -10.49 -21.77 36.36
CA GLU A 36 -11.16 -21.28 37.56
C GLU A 36 -12.52 -20.67 37.22
N PHE A 37 -13.54 -21.07 37.98
CA PHE A 37 -14.89 -20.53 37.92
C PHE A 37 -15.29 -20.01 39.30
N ASP A 38 -15.60 -18.72 39.41
CA ASP A 38 -16.29 -18.19 40.59
C ASP A 38 -17.80 -18.28 40.36
N PHE A 39 -18.36 -19.45 40.69
CA PHE A 39 -19.79 -19.69 40.46
C PHE A 39 -20.71 -18.80 41.28
N GLU A 40 -20.26 -18.26 42.42
CA GLU A 40 -21.06 -17.29 43.18
C GLU A 40 -21.15 -15.97 42.42
N ALA A 41 -20.02 -15.46 41.92
CA ALA A 41 -19.98 -14.24 41.11
C ALA A 41 -20.70 -14.41 39.76
N ILE A 42 -20.53 -15.56 39.10
CA ILE A 42 -21.21 -15.88 37.84
C ILE A 42 -22.73 -15.84 38.05
N LEU A 43 -23.25 -16.52 39.09
CA LEU A 43 -24.69 -16.54 39.36
C LEU A 43 -25.25 -15.16 39.72
N ALA A 44 -24.45 -14.30 40.34
CA ALA A 44 -24.84 -12.92 40.63
C ALA A 44 -24.89 -12.04 39.37
N ALA A 45 -24.15 -12.38 38.31
CA ALA A 45 -23.97 -11.56 37.12
C ALA A 45 -24.83 -11.98 35.91
N VAL A 46 -25.34 -13.21 35.89
CA VAL A 46 -26.17 -13.73 34.77
C VAL A 46 -27.61 -13.22 34.80
N SER A 47 -28.24 -13.13 33.63
CA SER A 47 -29.62 -12.63 33.48
C SER A 47 -30.69 -13.56 34.05
N ASP A 48 -30.45 -14.87 34.07
CA ASP A 48 -31.36 -15.87 34.65
C ASP A 48 -30.60 -16.82 35.60
N PRO A 49 -30.41 -16.44 36.88
CA PRO A 49 -29.67 -17.25 37.84
C PRO A 49 -30.34 -18.59 38.16
N LYS A 50 -31.66 -18.72 37.95
CA LYS A 50 -32.39 -19.97 38.25
C LYS A 50 -32.10 -21.02 37.20
N TRP A 51 -32.18 -20.64 35.92
CA TRP A 51 -31.79 -21.52 34.81
C TRP A 51 -30.32 -21.91 34.91
N VAL A 52 -29.43 -20.91 35.02
CA VAL A 52 -27.97 -21.15 35.08
C VAL A 52 -27.59 -21.98 36.31
N GLY A 53 -28.20 -21.74 37.46
CA GLY A 53 -27.92 -22.46 38.70
C GLY A 53 -28.31 -23.94 38.69
N GLY A 54 -29.23 -24.35 37.81
CA GLY A 54 -29.58 -25.77 37.62
C GLY A 54 -28.54 -26.55 36.80
N ASP A 55 -27.87 -25.87 35.87
CA ASP A 55 -27.09 -26.50 34.78
C ASP A 55 -25.62 -26.03 34.73
N LEU A 56 -25.05 -25.60 35.86
CA LEU A 56 -23.68 -25.05 35.91
C LEU A 56 -22.61 -25.97 35.28
N GLY A 57 -22.68 -27.28 35.52
CA GLY A 57 -21.77 -28.28 34.97
C GLY A 57 -21.93 -28.48 33.47
N ASP A 58 -23.16 -28.54 32.94
CA ASP A 58 -23.36 -28.65 31.47
C ASP A 58 -22.89 -27.37 30.78
N LEU A 59 -23.22 -26.20 31.34
CA LEU A 59 -22.86 -24.91 30.75
C LEU A 59 -21.36 -24.61 30.83
N PHE A 60 -20.76 -24.73 32.01
CA PHE A 60 -19.38 -24.27 32.22
C PHE A 60 -18.34 -25.36 32.10
N TYR A 61 -18.57 -26.58 32.58
CA TYR A 61 -17.56 -27.65 32.46
C TYR A 61 -17.63 -28.31 31.08
N LYS A 62 -18.80 -28.76 30.66
CA LYS A 62 -18.95 -29.50 29.40
C LYS A 62 -18.85 -28.63 28.15
N ARG A 63 -19.28 -27.37 28.20
CA ARG A 63 -19.19 -26.45 27.06
C ARG A 63 -18.02 -25.49 27.21
N VAL A 64 -18.08 -24.55 28.15
CA VAL A 64 -17.06 -23.47 28.22
C VAL A 64 -15.65 -24.02 28.45
N ALA A 65 -15.42 -24.90 29.43
CA ALA A 65 -14.08 -25.44 29.71
C ALA A 65 -13.53 -26.27 28.53
N VAL A 66 -14.36 -27.13 27.95
CA VAL A 66 -13.98 -27.91 26.76
C VAL A 66 -13.63 -26.99 25.60
N PHE A 67 -14.43 -25.96 25.32
CA PHE A 67 -14.16 -25.00 24.25
C PHE A 67 -12.90 -24.16 24.51
N ILE A 68 -12.59 -23.83 25.77
CA ILE A 68 -11.32 -23.21 26.14
C ILE A 68 -10.15 -24.14 25.79
N GLY A 69 -10.22 -25.41 26.20
CA GLY A 69 -9.19 -26.39 25.89
C GLY A 69 -8.99 -26.58 24.38
N GLU A 70 -10.07 -26.68 23.62
CA GLU A 70 -10.04 -26.78 22.16
C GLU A 70 -9.48 -25.53 21.48
N ASN A 71 -9.79 -24.33 21.97
CA ASN A 71 -9.27 -23.10 21.37
C ASN A 71 -7.76 -22.94 21.65
N ILE A 72 -7.30 -23.23 22.87
CA ILE A 72 -5.87 -23.23 23.22
C ILE A 72 -5.12 -24.26 22.39
N GLU A 73 -5.67 -25.46 22.21
CA GLU A 73 -5.14 -26.49 21.31
C GLU A 73 -5.02 -25.99 19.88
N ARG A 74 -6.12 -25.46 19.32
CA ARG A 74 -6.17 -24.91 17.97
C ARG A 74 -5.11 -23.83 17.75
N LEU A 75 -4.99 -22.86 18.65
CA LEU A 75 -4.05 -21.75 18.52
C LEU A 75 -2.59 -22.20 18.66
N SER A 76 -2.31 -23.04 19.66
CA SER A 76 -0.93 -23.51 19.92
C SER A 76 -0.39 -24.42 18.81
N ASN A 77 -1.28 -25.15 18.12
CA ASN A 77 -0.89 -26.02 17.01
C ASN A 77 -0.66 -25.26 15.68
N LYS A 78 -1.03 -23.98 15.59
CA LYS A 78 -0.80 -23.18 14.37
C LYS A 78 0.67 -22.82 14.16
N ASP A 79 1.37 -22.38 15.20
CA ASP A 79 2.79 -22.01 15.15
C ASP A 79 3.42 -22.11 16.54
N SER A 80 4.66 -22.57 16.63
CA SER A 80 5.41 -22.72 17.89
C SER A 80 5.54 -21.41 18.67
N SER A 81 5.67 -20.28 17.97
CA SER A 81 5.83 -18.95 18.55
C SER A 81 4.56 -18.48 19.27
N ILE A 82 3.38 -18.92 18.79
CA ILE A 82 2.10 -18.68 19.45
C ILE A 82 2.07 -19.42 20.80
N LYS A 83 2.45 -20.71 20.79
CA LYS A 83 2.51 -21.54 22.00
C LYS A 83 3.47 -20.93 23.03
N GLU A 84 4.67 -20.55 22.62
CA GLU A 84 5.67 -19.92 23.51
C GLU A 84 5.14 -18.62 24.11
N SER A 85 4.47 -17.80 23.31
CA SER A 85 3.89 -16.53 23.78
C SER A 85 2.70 -16.73 24.72
N LEU A 86 1.84 -17.73 24.47
CA LEU A 86 0.77 -18.10 25.40
C LEU A 86 1.33 -18.49 26.77
N ILE A 87 2.41 -19.28 26.78
CA ILE A 87 3.10 -19.71 28.01
C ILE A 87 3.74 -18.53 28.73
N ALA A 88 4.43 -17.65 28.00
CA ALA A 88 5.12 -16.50 28.57
C ALA A 88 4.16 -15.49 29.23
N ASN A 89 2.96 -15.29 28.66
CA ASN A 89 2.00 -14.30 29.15
C ASN A 89 1.06 -14.82 30.25
N ASN A 90 0.87 -16.13 30.38
CA ASN A 90 0.11 -16.71 31.48
C ASN A 90 1.02 -17.20 32.60
N THR A 91 1.67 -16.27 33.30
CA THR A 91 2.62 -16.57 34.38
C THR A 91 1.98 -17.35 35.53
N ASN A 92 0.68 -17.14 35.77
CA ASN A 92 -0.07 -17.81 36.83
C ASN A 92 -0.59 -19.20 36.41
N LYS A 93 -0.41 -19.57 35.14
CA LYS A 93 -0.85 -20.86 34.58
C LYS A 93 -2.33 -21.13 34.86
N LYS A 94 -3.18 -20.12 34.67
CA LYS A 94 -4.61 -20.25 34.93
C LYS A 94 -5.47 -19.52 33.93
N VAL A 95 -6.67 -20.04 33.74
CA VAL A 95 -7.73 -19.46 32.94
C VAL A 95 -8.88 -19.08 33.87
N VAL A 96 -9.23 -17.79 33.93
CA VAL A 96 -10.30 -17.31 34.81
C VAL A 96 -11.53 -17.02 33.99
N VAL A 97 -12.65 -17.68 34.28
CA VAL A 97 -13.92 -17.43 33.59
C VAL A 97 -14.77 -16.48 34.41
N SER A 98 -15.26 -15.41 33.79
CA SER A 98 -16.03 -14.36 34.48
C SER A 98 -17.16 -13.84 33.60
N ILE A 99 -18.30 -13.51 34.22
CA ILE A 99 -19.43 -12.87 33.54
C ILE A 99 -19.42 -11.38 33.87
N VAL A 100 -19.39 -10.54 32.83
CA VAL A 100 -19.27 -9.09 32.95
C VAL A 100 -20.45 -8.39 32.31
N ALA A 101 -20.83 -7.22 32.84
CA ALA A 101 -21.98 -6.45 32.35
C ALA A 101 -21.84 -6.06 30.86
N LYS A 102 -20.62 -5.82 30.39
CA LYS A 102 -20.30 -5.54 28.99
C LYS A 102 -18.95 -6.18 28.64
N VAL A 103 -18.94 -6.98 27.59
CA VAL A 103 -17.69 -7.52 27.02
C VAL A 103 -17.04 -6.41 26.18
N PRO A 104 -15.75 -6.08 26.37
CA PRO A 104 -15.12 -4.89 25.79
C PRO A 104 -15.19 -4.81 24.26
N ASN A 105 -14.81 -5.90 23.56
CA ASN A 105 -14.60 -5.91 22.10
C ASN A 105 -15.44 -6.99 21.38
N SER A 106 -16.46 -7.53 22.05
CA SER A 106 -17.33 -8.58 21.53
C SER A 106 -18.73 -8.45 22.12
N SER A 107 -19.73 -9.02 21.44
CA SER A 107 -21.11 -9.02 21.95
C SER A 107 -21.38 -10.11 22.98
N TYR A 108 -20.56 -11.18 23.01
CA TYR A 108 -20.86 -12.38 23.80
C TYR A 108 -19.70 -12.89 24.63
N TRP A 109 -18.57 -13.21 23.99
CA TRP A 109 -17.42 -13.83 24.63
C TRP A 109 -16.11 -13.20 24.13
N GLN A 110 -15.10 -13.11 25.00
CA GLN A 110 -13.77 -12.59 24.67
C GLN A 110 -12.69 -13.20 25.58
N TYR A 111 -11.52 -13.50 25.03
CA TYR A 111 -10.31 -13.80 25.81
C TYR A 111 -9.49 -12.52 25.99
N VAL A 112 -8.93 -12.33 27.19
CA VAL A 112 -8.06 -11.20 27.51
C VAL A 112 -6.94 -11.67 28.44
N PHE A 113 -5.71 -11.24 28.21
CA PHE A 113 -4.62 -11.44 29.18
C PHE A 113 -4.64 -10.31 30.21
N GLU A 114 -4.84 -10.65 31.49
CA GLU A 114 -4.87 -9.68 32.57
C GLU A 114 -4.20 -10.28 33.82
N ASN A 115 -3.38 -9.49 34.50
CA ASN A 115 -2.73 -9.85 35.77
C ASN A 115 -1.97 -11.21 35.72
N GLY A 116 -1.36 -11.53 34.59
CA GLY A 116 -0.62 -12.79 34.40
C GLY A 116 -1.50 -14.04 34.25
N SER A 117 -2.78 -13.86 33.93
CA SER A 117 -3.75 -14.94 33.70
C SER A 117 -4.50 -14.71 32.39
N LEU A 118 -5.03 -15.79 31.82
CA LEU A 118 -5.92 -15.72 30.67
C LEU A 118 -7.36 -15.61 31.18
N SER A 119 -7.99 -14.45 31.04
CA SER A 119 -9.39 -14.24 31.40
C SER A 119 -10.31 -14.54 30.22
N VAL A 120 -11.43 -15.21 30.48
CA VAL A 120 -12.52 -15.44 29.52
C VAL A 120 -13.76 -14.73 30.02
N TYR A 121 -14.10 -13.64 29.35
CA TYR A 121 -15.26 -12.82 29.67
C TYR A 121 -16.48 -13.26 28.86
N GLY A 122 -17.58 -13.56 29.55
CA GLY A 122 -18.89 -13.83 28.97
C GLY A 122 -19.91 -12.74 29.31
N CYS A 123 -20.94 -12.58 28.48
CA CYS A 123 -22.05 -11.68 28.75
C CYS A 123 -23.13 -12.32 29.64
N PRO A 124 -23.99 -11.53 30.31
CA PRO A 124 -25.00 -12.05 31.25
C PRO A 124 -26.01 -13.03 30.66
N SER A 125 -26.29 -12.93 29.35
CA SER A 125 -27.23 -13.80 28.65
C SER A 125 -26.67 -15.19 28.32
N LEU A 126 -25.35 -15.41 28.46
CA LEU A 126 -24.64 -16.65 28.09
C LEU A 126 -24.94 -17.16 26.67
N ALA A 127 -25.31 -16.28 25.75
CA ALA A 127 -25.57 -16.67 24.37
C ALA A 127 -24.27 -17.01 23.62
N ASN A 128 -24.38 -17.84 22.58
CA ASN A 128 -23.29 -18.19 21.66
C ASN A 128 -22.01 -18.73 22.33
N MET A 129 -22.15 -19.59 23.34
CA MET A 129 -21.01 -20.15 24.08
C MET A 129 -20.06 -20.97 23.20
N ASP A 130 -20.54 -21.52 22.09
CA ASP A 130 -19.75 -22.21 21.06
C ASP A 130 -18.67 -21.32 20.44
N THR A 131 -18.87 -20.00 20.44
CA THR A 131 -17.85 -19.06 19.93
C THR A 131 -16.55 -19.12 20.73
N VAL A 132 -16.58 -19.49 22.02
CA VAL A 132 -15.40 -19.63 22.89
C VAL A 132 -14.33 -20.54 22.27
N LYS A 133 -14.74 -21.51 21.44
CA LYS A 133 -13.86 -22.45 20.73
C LYS A 133 -13.04 -21.80 19.61
N TYR A 134 -13.56 -20.75 18.98
CA TYR A 134 -13.03 -20.19 17.73
C TYR A 134 -12.55 -18.75 17.85
N LEU A 135 -12.71 -18.12 19.02
CA LEU A 135 -12.24 -16.75 19.24
C LEU A 135 -10.72 -16.67 19.12
N ASP A 136 -10.25 -15.88 18.16
CA ASP A 136 -8.88 -15.40 18.19
C ASP A 136 -8.76 -14.30 19.26
N PHE A 137 -7.60 -14.23 19.92
CA PHE A 137 -7.32 -13.18 20.89
C PHE A 137 -5.92 -12.63 20.73
N GLU A 138 -5.75 -11.40 21.20
CA GLU A 138 -4.48 -10.70 21.12
C GLU A 138 -3.52 -11.32 22.14
N ILE A 139 -2.63 -12.16 21.64
CA ILE A 139 -1.54 -12.73 22.43
C ILE A 139 -0.45 -11.67 22.46
N PRO A 140 -0.09 -11.13 23.64
CA PRO A 140 0.97 -10.14 23.72
C PRO A 140 2.26 -10.79 23.23
N SER A 141 2.92 -10.15 22.27
CA SER A 141 4.14 -10.70 21.66
C SER A 141 5.40 -10.43 22.48
N GLY A 142 5.32 -9.56 23.51
CA GLY A 142 6.49 -9.03 24.21
C GLY A 142 7.36 -8.10 23.35
N SER A 143 6.92 -7.77 22.13
CA SER A 143 7.59 -6.88 21.19
C SER A 143 6.65 -5.75 20.77
N ILE A 144 7.17 -4.78 20.01
CA ILE A 144 6.32 -3.72 19.42
C ILE A 144 5.32 -4.30 18.40
N TYR A 145 5.67 -5.41 17.74
CA TYR A 145 4.87 -6.08 16.72
C TYR A 145 3.72 -6.86 17.34
N SER A 146 2.55 -6.87 16.72
CA SER A 146 1.52 -7.84 17.09
C SER A 146 1.98 -9.27 16.77
N MET A 147 1.37 -10.27 17.40
CA MET A 147 1.61 -11.67 17.04
C MET A 147 1.31 -11.94 15.56
N LYS A 148 0.29 -11.29 14.99
CA LYS A 148 -0.07 -11.44 13.58
C LYS A 148 1.02 -10.88 12.67
N ALA A 149 1.56 -9.72 13.03
CA ALA A 149 2.69 -9.11 12.34
C ALA A 149 3.93 -10.03 12.37
N LEU A 150 4.29 -10.58 13.52
CA LEU A 150 5.43 -11.49 13.67
C LEU A 150 5.29 -12.75 12.82
N LEU A 151 4.10 -13.37 12.81
CA LEU A 151 3.83 -14.55 11.98
C LEU A 151 3.95 -14.21 10.49
N ASN A 152 3.43 -13.06 10.07
CA ASN A 152 3.57 -12.61 8.69
C ASN A 152 5.04 -12.38 8.32
N ILE A 153 5.80 -11.61 9.11
CA ILE A 153 7.24 -11.39 8.93
C ILE A 153 8.01 -12.73 8.82
N LYS A 154 7.70 -13.69 9.70
CA LYS A 154 8.31 -15.03 9.67
C LYS A 154 8.00 -15.78 8.37
N SER A 155 6.75 -15.73 7.92
CA SER A 155 6.30 -16.41 6.69
C SER A 155 6.93 -15.86 5.42
N VAL A 156 7.22 -14.56 5.37
CA VAL A 156 7.80 -13.89 4.19
C VAL A 156 9.33 -13.84 4.21
N LYS A 157 9.98 -14.35 5.25
CA LYS A 157 11.45 -14.37 5.36
C LYS A 157 12.17 -14.91 4.11
N PRO A 158 11.69 -15.97 3.42
CA PRO A 158 12.29 -16.41 2.17
C PRO A 158 12.35 -15.32 1.07
N LYS A 159 11.37 -14.41 1.03
CA LYS A 159 11.36 -13.27 0.09
C LYS A 159 12.42 -12.22 0.45
N TYR A 160 12.70 -12.04 1.74
CA TYR A 160 13.78 -11.15 2.19
C TYR A 160 15.12 -11.73 1.77
N ASP A 161 15.31 -13.03 2.01
CA ASP A 161 16.52 -13.77 1.64
C ASP A 161 16.73 -13.74 0.12
N GLU A 162 15.67 -13.85 -0.68
CA GLU A 162 15.71 -13.69 -2.15
C GLU A 162 16.19 -12.28 -2.55
N ALA A 163 15.59 -11.23 -1.98
CA ALA A 163 15.99 -9.85 -2.28
C ALA A 163 17.46 -9.59 -1.93
N PHE A 164 17.91 -10.04 -0.75
CA PHE A 164 19.31 -9.88 -0.32
C PHE A 164 20.27 -10.74 -1.14
N ALA A 165 19.87 -11.95 -1.56
CA ALA A 165 20.68 -12.77 -2.45
C ALA A 165 20.90 -12.08 -3.82
N THR A 166 19.86 -11.46 -4.36
CA THR A 166 19.95 -10.68 -5.60
C THR A 166 20.86 -9.45 -5.42
N LEU A 167 20.68 -8.68 -4.34
CA LEU A 167 21.56 -7.55 -4.03
C LEU A 167 23.02 -7.99 -3.87
N LYS A 168 23.27 -9.09 -3.16
CA LYS A 168 24.62 -9.65 -2.98
C LYS A 168 25.26 -10.09 -4.29
N LYS A 169 24.49 -10.74 -5.15
CA LYS A 169 24.96 -11.17 -6.47
C LYS A 169 25.41 -9.98 -7.33
N VAL A 170 24.70 -8.85 -7.26
CA VAL A 170 24.97 -7.66 -8.08
C VAL A 170 26.08 -6.81 -7.49
N THR A 171 26.01 -6.53 -6.18
CA THR A 171 26.93 -5.61 -5.48
C THR A 171 28.18 -6.29 -4.92
N SER A 172 28.21 -7.62 -4.91
CA SER A 172 29.24 -8.43 -4.23
C SER A 172 29.35 -8.21 -2.72
N ALA A 173 28.29 -7.68 -2.09
CA ALA A 173 28.27 -7.37 -0.66
C ALA A 173 27.05 -7.96 0.06
N ASP A 174 27.18 -8.20 1.37
CA ASP A 174 26.08 -8.67 2.20
C ASP A 174 25.21 -7.49 2.66
N TRP A 175 23.92 -7.53 2.33
CA TRP A 175 22.97 -6.47 2.63
C TRP A 175 22.15 -6.76 3.88
N THR A 176 21.81 -5.71 4.61
CA THR A 176 20.95 -5.79 5.79
C THR A 176 19.86 -4.72 5.79
N LEU A 177 18.82 -4.95 6.58
CA LEU A 177 17.80 -3.96 6.89
C LEU A 177 18.07 -3.34 8.26
N ASP A 178 17.96 -2.03 8.37
CA ASP A 178 17.97 -1.36 9.65
C ASP A 178 16.69 -1.66 10.43
N GLN A 179 16.80 -2.45 11.49
CA GLN A 179 15.64 -2.91 12.25
C GLN A 179 14.88 -1.75 12.91
N ALA A 180 15.57 -0.70 13.35
CA ALA A 180 14.93 0.47 13.95
C ALA A 180 14.02 1.20 12.94
N SER A 181 14.44 1.29 11.68
CA SER A 181 13.61 1.85 10.61
C SER A 181 12.40 0.98 10.26
N VAL A 182 12.51 -0.34 10.33
CA VAL A 182 11.39 -1.27 10.13
C VAL A 182 10.39 -1.14 11.28
N ASP A 183 10.88 -0.95 12.50
CA ASP A 183 10.06 -0.70 13.68
C ASP A 183 9.25 0.61 13.55
N GLU A 184 9.88 1.69 13.05
CA GLU A 184 9.20 2.94 12.70
C GLU A 184 8.17 2.73 11.59
N PHE A 185 8.54 1.96 10.55
CA PHE A 185 7.65 1.61 9.45
C PHE A 185 6.38 0.90 9.92
N TYR A 186 6.53 -0.08 10.81
CA TYR A 186 5.41 -0.75 11.45
C TYR A 186 4.57 0.20 12.30
N GLY A 187 5.19 1.12 13.05
CA GLY A 187 4.47 2.13 13.83
C GLY A 187 3.47 2.95 12.99
N VAL A 188 3.85 3.30 11.75
CA VAL A 188 2.96 4.00 10.80
C VAL A 188 1.93 3.05 10.17
N ALA A 189 2.29 1.80 9.93
CA ALA A 189 1.47 0.82 9.22
C ALA A 189 0.42 0.11 10.09
N LYS A 190 0.65 0.02 11.41
CA LYS A 190 -0.04 -0.88 12.34
C LYS A 190 -1.56 -0.82 12.25
N GLU A 191 -2.16 0.36 12.18
CA GLU A 191 -3.62 0.49 12.18
C GLU A 191 -4.30 -0.17 10.97
N LYS A 192 -3.63 -0.20 9.81
CA LYS A 192 -4.23 -0.64 8.55
C LYS A 192 -3.66 -1.96 8.04
N TYR A 193 -2.41 -2.26 8.35
CA TYR A 193 -1.64 -3.31 7.68
C TYR A 193 -0.96 -4.31 8.63
N ASP A 194 -1.40 -4.37 9.89
CA ASP A 194 -0.82 -5.23 10.92
C ASP A 194 -0.61 -6.70 10.47
N THR A 195 -1.56 -7.24 9.72
CA THR A 195 -1.54 -8.65 9.29
C THR A 195 -0.66 -8.94 8.08
N ILE A 196 -0.18 -7.91 7.38
CA ILE A 196 0.57 -8.04 6.11
C ILE A 196 1.87 -7.22 6.11
N ILE A 197 2.36 -6.78 7.27
CA ILE A 197 3.52 -5.88 7.34
C ILE A 197 4.77 -6.47 6.71
N GLY A 198 5.02 -7.77 6.91
CA GLY A 198 6.12 -8.49 6.30
C GLY A 198 6.00 -8.51 4.78
N ASP A 199 4.80 -8.76 4.24
CA ASP A 199 4.59 -8.71 2.78
C ASP A 199 4.89 -7.33 2.20
N LEU A 200 4.50 -6.26 2.89
CA LEU A 200 4.79 -4.88 2.44
C LEU A 200 6.30 -4.61 2.40
N VAL A 201 7.02 -4.98 3.45
CA VAL A 201 8.48 -4.81 3.51
C VAL A 201 9.18 -5.70 2.46
N ALA A 202 8.74 -6.95 2.29
CA ALA A 202 9.24 -7.85 1.27
C ALA A 202 9.07 -7.28 -0.14
N GLU A 203 7.90 -6.71 -0.44
CA GLU A 203 7.60 -6.13 -1.76
C GLU A 203 8.54 -4.97 -2.08
N VAL A 204 8.79 -4.09 -1.10
CA VAL A 204 9.75 -2.99 -1.28
C VAL A 204 11.17 -3.50 -1.46
N LEU A 205 11.60 -4.48 -0.66
CA LEU A 205 12.93 -5.08 -0.81
C LEU A 205 13.14 -5.72 -2.18
N LEU A 206 12.16 -6.49 -2.66
CA LEU A 206 12.21 -7.11 -3.98
C LEU A 206 12.23 -6.06 -5.09
N ALA A 207 11.49 -4.95 -4.91
CA ALA A 207 11.51 -3.83 -5.84
C ALA A 207 12.88 -3.13 -5.89
N VAL A 208 13.51 -2.92 -4.72
CA VAL A 208 14.86 -2.37 -4.59
C VAL A 208 15.87 -3.30 -5.26
N ALA A 209 15.85 -4.59 -4.92
CA ALA A 209 16.76 -5.58 -5.49
C ALA A 209 16.65 -5.66 -7.01
N PHE A 210 15.43 -5.63 -7.54
CA PHE A 210 15.19 -5.60 -8.99
C PHE A 210 15.76 -4.35 -9.66
N ASN A 211 15.55 -3.17 -9.07
CA ASN A 211 16.05 -1.91 -9.61
C ASN A 211 17.59 -1.93 -9.64
N VAL A 212 18.22 -2.32 -8.52
CA VAL A 212 19.69 -2.45 -8.42
C VAL A 212 20.23 -3.50 -9.38
N GLU A 213 19.59 -4.67 -9.57
CA GLU A 213 20.02 -5.66 -10.56
C GLU A 213 19.90 -5.15 -12.00
N THR A 214 18.87 -4.37 -12.29
CA THR A 214 18.64 -3.84 -13.64
C THR A 214 19.66 -2.76 -13.97
N ARG A 215 19.87 -1.82 -13.05
CA ARG A 215 20.75 -0.66 -13.23
C ARG A 215 22.23 -0.98 -13.02
N GLY A 216 22.52 -1.90 -12.10
CA GLY A 216 23.87 -2.38 -11.83
C GLY A 216 24.52 -3.16 -12.99
N LYS A 217 23.82 -3.35 -14.11
CA LYS A 217 24.43 -3.85 -15.36
C LYS A 217 25.42 -2.87 -15.96
N GLU A 218 25.26 -1.58 -15.69
CA GLU A 218 26.21 -0.55 -16.08
C GLU A 218 27.28 -0.41 -14.99
N GLU A 219 28.54 -0.66 -15.36
CA GLU A 219 29.66 -0.74 -14.40
C GLU A 219 29.85 0.58 -13.61
N MET A 220 29.79 1.74 -14.27
CA MET A 220 29.91 3.04 -13.60
C MET A 220 28.75 3.31 -12.63
N VAL A 221 27.53 2.87 -12.96
CA VAL A 221 26.36 3.04 -12.09
C VAL A 221 26.49 2.15 -10.86
N LEU A 222 26.94 0.91 -11.06
CA LEU A 222 27.19 -0.03 -9.96
C LEU A 222 28.30 0.46 -9.03
N GLU A 223 29.39 0.99 -9.57
CA GLU A 223 30.50 1.54 -8.78
C GLU A 223 30.02 2.72 -7.92
N ALA A 224 29.34 3.70 -8.53
CA ALA A 224 28.78 4.84 -7.81
C ALA A 224 27.75 4.43 -6.74
N PHE A 225 26.90 3.43 -7.05
CA PHE A 225 25.95 2.89 -6.09
C PHE A 225 26.65 2.23 -4.90
N ASN A 226 27.67 1.41 -5.14
CA ASN A 226 28.45 0.76 -4.08
C ASN A 226 29.20 1.79 -3.22
N GLU A 227 29.76 2.84 -3.82
CA GLU A 227 30.42 3.93 -3.08
C GLU A 227 29.42 4.66 -2.16
N ALA A 228 28.24 4.99 -2.70
CA ALA A 228 27.16 5.65 -1.95
C ALA A 228 26.52 4.74 -0.88
N THR A 229 26.68 3.42 -0.98
CA THR A 229 26.07 2.42 -0.10
C THR A 229 27.09 1.53 0.61
N SER A 230 28.20 2.10 1.06
CA SER A 230 29.30 1.39 1.72
C SER A 230 28.93 0.60 2.99
N ASN A 231 27.81 0.89 3.65
CA ASN A 231 27.31 0.11 4.79
C ASN A 231 26.42 -1.07 4.36
N HIS A 232 26.03 -1.14 3.08
CA HIS A 232 25.13 -2.15 2.53
C HIS A 232 23.85 -2.32 3.37
N THR A 233 23.31 -1.20 3.85
CA THR A 233 22.15 -1.17 4.74
C THR A 233 21.01 -0.41 4.08
N ILE A 234 19.80 -0.98 4.12
CA ILE A 234 18.56 -0.34 3.67
C ILE A 234 17.85 0.22 4.90
N VAL A 235 17.44 1.49 4.81
CA VAL A 235 16.78 2.23 5.89
C VAL A 235 15.46 2.80 5.39
N PHE A 236 14.37 2.56 6.10
CA PHE A 236 13.09 3.23 5.86
C PHE A 236 13.02 4.57 6.60
N ARG A 237 12.45 5.59 5.98
CA ARG A 237 12.29 6.91 6.63
C ARG A 237 10.92 7.49 6.36
N TYR A 238 10.12 7.71 7.41
CA TYR A 238 8.80 8.32 7.24
C TYR A 238 8.90 9.84 7.19
N VAL A 239 8.40 10.45 6.11
CA VAL A 239 8.30 11.92 6.00
C VAL A 239 6.93 12.31 5.48
N LYS A 240 6.07 12.76 6.39
CA LYS A 240 4.68 13.15 6.10
C LYS A 240 4.56 14.24 5.01
N ALA A 241 5.54 15.12 4.91
CA ALA A 241 5.56 16.26 3.98
C ALA A 241 6.32 15.99 2.67
N SER A 242 6.65 14.72 2.37
CA SER A 242 7.34 14.37 1.13
C SER A 242 6.51 14.68 -0.13
N SER A 243 7.19 15.07 -1.21
CA SER A 243 6.60 15.40 -2.51
C SER A 243 6.15 14.16 -3.29
N SER A 244 6.76 13.00 -3.05
CA SER A 244 6.37 11.71 -3.63
C SER A 244 6.14 10.64 -2.56
N ASP A 245 5.51 9.55 -2.97
CA ASP A 245 5.23 8.40 -2.11
C ASP A 245 6.52 7.68 -1.70
N TRP A 246 7.52 7.62 -2.60
CA TRP A 246 8.84 7.04 -2.37
C TRP A 246 9.96 7.93 -2.95
N ILE A 247 11.02 8.13 -2.18
CA ILE A 247 12.24 8.85 -2.57
C ILE A 247 13.44 8.00 -2.15
N TRP A 248 14.33 7.72 -3.11
CA TRP A 248 15.62 7.12 -2.84
C TRP A 248 16.63 8.22 -2.52
N SER A 249 17.41 8.00 -1.47
CA SER A 249 18.50 8.88 -1.07
C SER A 249 19.62 8.06 -0.47
N PHE A 250 20.84 8.61 -0.48
CA PHE A 250 22.01 7.96 0.07
C PHE A 250 22.50 8.80 1.25
N ASP A 251 22.50 8.22 2.44
CA ASP A 251 22.81 8.94 3.68
C ASP A 251 23.79 8.10 4.51
N ASN A 252 24.95 8.67 4.81
CA ASN A 252 26.01 8.05 5.60
C ASN A 252 26.41 6.63 5.13
N GLY A 253 26.38 6.35 3.83
CA GLY A 253 26.72 5.03 3.28
C GLY A 253 25.57 4.02 3.28
N SER A 254 24.34 4.43 3.57
CA SER A 254 23.14 3.58 3.54
C SER A 254 22.16 4.04 2.46
N LEU A 255 21.40 3.09 1.90
CA LEU A 255 20.28 3.38 1.02
C LEU A 255 19.06 3.74 1.89
N VAL A 256 18.63 4.99 1.82
CA VAL A 256 17.47 5.50 2.56
C VAL A 256 16.26 5.62 1.64
N LEU A 257 15.24 4.83 1.94
CA LEU A 257 13.93 4.83 1.28
C LEU A 257 12.98 5.72 2.10
N THR A 258 12.88 6.98 1.68
CA THR A 258 11.95 7.92 2.31
C THR A 258 10.55 7.74 1.73
N TYR A 259 9.54 7.64 2.58
CA TYR A 259 8.15 7.44 2.15
C TYR A 259 7.16 8.36 2.86
N ARG A 260 6.14 8.78 2.10
CA ARG A 260 5.02 9.60 2.62
C ARG A 260 3.85 8.75 3.08
N ALA A 261 3.58 7.69 2.33
CA ALA A 261 2.44 6.81 2.50
C ALA A 261 2.85 5.40 2.03
N ILE A 262 2.25 4.39 2.66
CA ILE A 262 2.43 3.00 2.28
C ILE A 262 1.45 2.70 1.14
N SER A 263 1.83 3.16 -0.05
CA SER A 263 1.15 3.00 -1.34
C SER A 263 2.18 2.75 -2.43
N ASN A 264 1.73 2.18 -3.55
CA ASN A 264 2.51 2.02 -4.78
C ASN A 264 3.91 1.44 -4.58
N LEU A 265 4.05 0.40 -3.76
CA LEU A 265 5.35 -0.19 -3.37
C LEU A 265 6.19 -0.62 -4.58
N SER A 266 5.52 -1.05 -5.64
CA SER A 266 6.14 -1.44 -6.91
C SER A 266 6.80 -0.28 -7.68
N GLU A 267 6.48 0.98 -7.40
CA GLU A 267 7.12 2.15 -8.04
C GLU A 267 8.62 2.22 -7.72
N ASN A 268 9.07 1.63 -6.61
CA ASN A 268 10.50 1.50 -6.29
C ASN A 268 11.29 0.73 -7.37
N LYS A 269 10.63 -0.09 -8.21
CA LYS A 269 11.26 -0.81 -9.33
C LYS A 269 11.72 0.12 -10.46
N TYR A 270 11.10 1.29 -10.60
CA TYR A 270 11.24 2.17 -11.76
C TYR A 270 11.64 3.59 -11.37
N HIS A 271 12.18 3.77 -10.16
CA HIS A 271 12.64 5.07 -9.70
C HIS A 271 13.83 5.49 -10.55
N ASP A 272 13.60 6.39 -11.52
CA ASP A 272 14.59 6.72 -12.53
C ASP A 272 14.35 8.07 -13.24
N PHE A 273 15.42 8.86 -13.31
CA PHE A 273 15.42 10.30 -13.63
C PHE A 273 15.67 10.61 -15.11
N GLU A 274 16.03 9.59 -15.90
CA GLU A 274 16.53 9.72 -17.27
C GLU A 274 15.47 10.23 -18.26
N LYS A 275 14.19 9.89 -18.01
CA LYS A 275 13.08 10.20 -18.93
C LYS A 275 12.89 11.70 -19.14
N LEU A 276 13.02 12.49 -18.07
CA LEU A 276 12.82 13.95 -18.13
C LEU A 276 14.04 14.67 -18.74
N PHE A 277 15.23 14.08 -18.63
CA PHE A 277 16.48 14.71 -19.06
C PHE A 277 16.63 14.73 -20.59
N CYS A 278 16.18 13.68 -21.30
CA CYS A 278 16.16 13.67 -22.76
C CYS A 278 15.27 14.79 -23.34
N TRP A 279 14.09 14.98 -22.76
CA TRP A 279 13.17 16.06 -23.16
C TRP A 279 13.68 17.45 -22.78
N PHE A 280 14.36 17.55 -21.64
CA PHE A 280 15.07 18.78 -21.25
C PHE A 280 16.13 19.16 -22.29
N LEU A 281 17.04 18.24 -22.63
CA LEU A 281 18.10 18.48 -23.61
C LEU A 281 17.53 18.82 -24.99
N TYR A 282 16.51 18.09 -25.43
CA TYR A 282 15.76 18.43 -26.65
C TYR A 282 15.32 19.89 -26.62
N ALA A 283 14.63 20.31 -25.56
CA ALA A 283 14.02 21.63 -25.50
C ALA A 283 15.07 22.74 -25.40
N VAL A 284 16.18 22.52 -24.66
CA VAL A 284 17.30 23.47 -24.57
C VAL A 284 18.02 23.65 -25.91
N ILE A 285 18.14 22.59 -26.71
CA ILE A 285 18.83 22.65 -28.01
C ILE A 285 17.90 23.20 -29.10
N PHE A 286 16.65 22.76 -29.13
CA PHE A 286 15.72 23.07 -30.20
C PHE A 286 15.10 24.47 -30.06
N PHE A 287 14.88 24.95 -28.84
CA PHE A 287 14.27 26.27 -28.61
C PHE A 287 15.10 27.44 -29.18
N PRO A 288 16.42 27.56 -28.94
CA PRO A 288 17.27 28.58 -29.56
C PRO A 288 17.23 28.53 -31.08
N TYR A 289 17.17 27.33 -31.66
CA TYR A 289 17.07 27.13 -33.10
C TYR A 289 15.80 27.73 -33.67
N LEU A 290 14.64 27.49 -33.04
CA LEU A 290 13.37 28.07 -33.49
C LEU A 290 13.38 29.61 -33.45
N ILE A 291 14.07 30.22 -32.47
CA ILE A 291 14.23 31.68 -32.39
C ILE A 291 15.20 32.19 -33.46
N ALA A 292 16.37 31.57 -33.59
CA ALA A 292 17.40 32.04 -34.53
C ALA A 292 16.95 31.97 -35.99
N THR A 293 16.07 31.02 -36.31
CA THR A 293 15.51 30.81 -37.66
C THR A 293 14.13 31.44 -37.85
N ASP A 294 13.71 32.33 -36.93
CA ASP A 294 12.46 33.11 -36.96
C ASP A 294 11.23 32.27 -37.29
N LYS A 295 11.08 31.12 -36.61
CA LYS A 295 9.92 30.25 -36.79
C LYS A 295 8.66 30.87 -36.21
N GLU A 296 7.52 30.35 -36.67
CA GLU A 296 6.20 30.84 -36.25
C GLU A 296 6.05 30.89 -34.73
N ALA A 297 5.53 32.01 -34.24
CA ALA A 297 5.40 32.29 -32.81
C ALA A 297 4.69 31.17 -32.00
N PRO A 298 3.65 30.48 -32.50
CA PRO A 298 3.04 29.36 -31.79
C PRO A 298 4.01 28.20 -31.50
N LEU A 299 4.91 27.88 -32.43
CA LEU A 299 5.88 26.79 -32.24
C LEU A 299 6.93 27.18 -31.19
N ILE A 300 7.44 28.41 -31.28
CA ILE A 300 8.38 28.95 -30.29
C ILE A 300 7.74 28.91 -28.90
N LEU A 301 6.50 29.39 -28.77
CA LEU A 301 5.80 29.43 -27.49
C LEU A 301 5.57 28.04 -26.92
N GLN A 302 5.21 27.06 -27.74
CA GLN A 302 4.99 25.69 -27.29
C GLN A 302 6.26 25.07 -26.70
N VAL A 303 7.39 25.15 -27.41
CA VAL A 303 8.66 24.59 -26.93
C VAL A 303 9.19 25.38 -25.72
N ALA A 304 8.98 26.70 -25.69
CA ALA A 304 9.34 27.54 -24.53
C ALA A 304 8.58 27.15 -23.26
N LEU A 305 7.26 26.97 -23.37
CA LEU A 305 6.42 26.56 -22.25
C LEU A 305 6.78 25.15 -21.79
N PHE A 306 7.04 24.24 -22.73
CA PHE A 306 7.51 22.89 -22.42
C PHE A 306 8.85 22.91 -21.67
N LEU A 307 9.84 23.66 -22.16
CA LEU A 307 11.13 23.85 -21.48
C LEU A 307 10.95 24.44 -20.09
N PHE A 308 10.10 25.46 -19.94
CA PHE A 308 9.82 26.08 -18.65
C PHE A 308 9.22 25.11 -17.65
N LEU A 309 8.24 24.30 -18.06
CA LEU A 309 7.62 23.29 -17.20
C LEU A 309 8.62 22.20 -16.81
N ILE A 310 9.45 21.74 -17.74
CA ILE A 310 10.51 20.77 -17.42
C ILE A 310 11.52 21.35 -16.43
N LEU A 311 11.98 22.59 -16.65
CA LEU A 311 12.87 23.28 -15.73
C LEU A 311 12.24 23.45 -14.35
N PHE A 312 10.94 23.75 -14.27
CA PHE A 312 10.23 23.82 -13.00
C PHE A 312 10.19 22.47 -12.29
N ILE A 313 9.92 21.38 -13.01
CA ILE A 313 9.96 20.02 -12.45
C ILE A 313 11.38 19.67 -11.99
N LEU A 314 12.41 19.95 -12.80
CA LEU A 314 13.81 19.73 -12.43
C LEU A 314 14.22 20.56 -11.21
N ALA A 315 13.74 21.80 -11.09
CA ALA A 315 14.02 22.67 -9.95
C ALA A 315 13.39 22.15 -8.65
N GLN A 316 12.15 21.66 -8.74
CA GLN A 316 11.49 20.99 -7.63
C GLN A 316 12.21 19.70 -7.26
N TYR A 317 12.68 18.96 -8.26
CA TYR A 317 13.38 17.69 -8.09
C TYR A 317 14.75 17.87 -7.43
N TYR A 318 15.57 18.81 -7.91
CA TYR A 318 16.86 19.18 -7.31
C TYR A 318 16.74 20.14 -6.11
N TYR A 319 15.54 20.24 -5.53
CA TYR A 319 15.24 20.93 -4.26
C TYR A 319 15.89 22.32 -4.12
N TYR A 320 15.76 23.17 -5.15
CA TYR A 320 16.31 24.55 -5.24
C TYR A 320 17.78 24.72 -5.65
N ASP A 321 18.34 23.80 -6.45
CA ASP A 321 19.63 24.07 -7.10
C ASP A 321 19.48 25.00 -8.32
N ASN A 322 19.79 26.29 -8.12
CA ASN A 322 19.67 27.33 -9.15
C ASN A 322 20.67 27.13 -10.31
N ILE A 323 21.65 26.25 -10.17
CA ILE A 323 22.70 26.00 -11.17
C ILE A 323 22.09 25.47 -12.48
N VAL A 324 21.05 24.64 -12.41
CA VAL A 324 20.41 24.04 -13.60
C VAL A 324 19.78 25.11 -14.51
N PHE A 325 19.12 26.11 -13.93
CA PHE A 325 18.56 27.23 -14.72
C PHE A 325 19.63 28.07 -15.39
N ILE A 326 20.70 28.39 -14.65
CA ILE A 326 21.80 29.21 -15.16
C ILE A 326 22.52 28.47 -16.30
N LEU A 327 22.77 27.18 -16.13
CA LEU A 327 23.38 26.34 -17.15
C LEU A 327 22.48 26.21 -18.38
N ALA A 328 21.18 25.95 -18.20
CA ALA A 328 20.22 25.86 -19.29
C ALA A 328 20.16 27.16 -20.11
N ALA A 329 20.06 28.30 -19.42
CA ALA A 329 20.05 29.62 -20.05
C ALA A 329 21.37 29.92 -20.77
N GLY A 330 22.51 29.56 -20.17
CA GLY A 330 23.83 29.72 -20.77
C GLY A 330 24.02 28.89 -22.03
N VAL A 331 23.61 27.61 -22.01
CA VAL A 331 23.65 26.72 -23.18
C VAL A 331 22.71 27.21 -24.27
N ALA A 332 21.47 27.58 -23.90
CA ALA A 332 20.49 28.10 -24.86
C ALA A 332 20.97 29.38 -25.54
N TYR A 333 21.52 30.32 -24.77
CA TYR A 333 22.11 31.55 -25.31
C TYR A 333 23.35 31.29 -26.17
N GLY A 334 24.23 30.38 -25.74
CA GLY A 334 25.42 29.99 -26.50
C GLY A 334 25.07 29.38 -27.86
N LEU A 335 24.06 28.50 -27.90
CA LEU A 335 23.55 27.92 -29.15
C LEU A 335 22.91 28.99 -30.05
N TYR A 336 22.12 29.91 -29.49
CA TYR A 336 21.57 31.04 -30.24
C TYR A 336 22.68 31.91 -30.87
N ALA A 337 23.68 32.29 -30.08
CA ALA A 337 24.80 33.11 -30.54
C ALA A 337 25.63 32.40 -31.62
N LEU A 338 25.82 31.08 -31.50
CA LEU A 338 26.48 30.27 -32.53
C LEU A 338 25.68 30.28 -33.83
N LEU A 339 24.37 30.10 -33.77
CA LEU A 339 23.50 30.15 -34.95
C LEU A 339 23.50 31.53 -35.62
N ASP A 340 23.47 32.61 -34.85
CA ASP A 340 23.49 33.97 -35.38
C ASP A 340 24.84 34.33 -36.01
N HIS A 341 25.95 33.82 -35.47
CA HIS A 341 27.30 34.09 -35.98
C HIS A 341 27.64 33.32 -37.27
N TYR A 342 27.17 32.07 -37.39
CA TYR A 342 27.50 31.17 -38.50
C TYR A 342 26.36 31.05 -39.53
N LYS A 343 25.75 32.17 -39.93
CA LYS A 343 24.66 32.19 -40.93
C LYS A 343 25.04 31.60 -42.28
N GLU A 344 26.32 31.63 -42.65
CA GLU A 344 26.81 31.03 -43.90
C GLU A 344 26.70 29.49 -43.91
N HIS A 345 26.60 28.87 -42.72
CA HIS A 345 26.41 27.42 -42.53
C HIS A 345 25.03 27.10 -41.94
N GLU A 346 24.04 27.96 -42.19
CA GLU A 346 22.69 27.83 -41.63
C GLU A 346 22.11 26.43 -41.90
N PHE A 347 22.27 25.91 -43.12
CA PHE A 347 21.70 24.63 -43.49
C PHE A 347 22.32 23.45 -42.71
N GLU A 348 23.66 23.37 -42.64
CA GLU A 348 24.35 22.27 -41.96
C GLU A 348 24.09 22.27 -40.46
N ILE A 349 24.11 23.45 -39.84
CA ILE A 349 23.85 23.60 -38.41
C ILE A 349 22.37 23.28 -38.12
N SER A 350 21.45 23.79 -38.93
CA SER A 350 20.02 23.49 -38.81
C SER A 350 19.75 21.99 -38.93
N LEU A 351 20.31 21.33 -39.94
CA LEU A 351 20.17 19.89 -40.14
C LEU A 351 20.67 19.11 -38.92
N THR A 352 21.84 19.47 -38.39
CA THR A 352 22.44 18.81 -37.23
C THR A 352 21.57 18.96 -35.99
N ILE A 353 21.14 20.19 -35.68
CA ILE A 353 20.27 20.47 -34.54
C ILE A 353 18.96 19.70 -34.66
N ASN A 354 18.36 19.68 -35.84
CA ASN A 354 17.09 18.97 -36.05
C ASN A 354 17.25 17.46 -35.86
N ILE A 355 18.33 16.84 -36.35
CA ILE A 355 18.59 15.40 -36.17
C ILE A 355 18.81 15.08 -34.69
N VAL A 356 19.67 15.83 -34.01
CA VAL A 356 19.96 15.60 -32.58
C VAL A 356 18.71 15.79 -31.74
N SER A 357 17.94 16.85 -32.00
CA SER A 357 16.69 17.14 -31.31
C SER A 357 15.65 16.03 -31.56
N ALA A 358 15.53 15.55 -32.80
CA ALA A 358 14.64 14.45 -33.15
C ALA A 358 14.99 13.17 -32.38
N CYS A 359 16.27 12.81 -32.33
CA CYS A 359 16.75 11.66 -31.59
C CYS A 359 16.46 11.78 -30.08
N LEU A 360 16.72 12.95 -29.48
CA LEU A 360 16.47 13.19 -28.05
C LEU A 360 14.96 13.14 -27.72
N MET A 361 14.12 13.73 -28.58
CA MET A 361 12.67 13.67 -28.42
C MET A 361 12.17 12.22 -28.48
N ALA A 362 12.58 11.45 -29.49
CA ALA A 362 12.20 10.05 -29.64
C ALA A 362 12.71 9.20 -28.47
N ALA A 363 13.95 9.42 -28.03
CA ALA A 363 14.55 8.70 -26.90
C ALA A 363 13.75 8.86 -25.61
N GLY A 364 13.15 10.03 -25.36
CA GLY A 364 12.28 10.22 -24.19
C GLY A 364 10.98 9.42 -24.22
N PHE A 365 10.47 9.05 -25.40
CA PHE A 365 9.24 8.24 -25.54
C PHE A 365 9.49 6.72 -25.51
N ILE A 366 10.69 6.26 -25.91
CA ILE A 366 11.01 4.83 -25.99
C ILE A 366 10.75 4.08 -24.67
N PRO A 367 11.18 4.58 -23.49
CA PRO A 367 10.92 3.90 -22.23
C PRO A 367 9.43 3.67 -21.96
N ALA A 368 8.57 4.66 -22.24
CA ALA A 368 7.13 4.52 -22.02
C ALA A 368 6.50 3.46 -22.94
N VAL A 369 6.90 3.41 -24.21
CA VAL A 369 6.45 2.38 -25.15
C VAL A 369 6.94 0.99 -24.70
N TYR A 370 8.21 0.88 -24.33
CA TYR A 370 8.81 -0.36 -23.87
C TYR A 370 8.13 -0.90 -22.60
N GLU A 371 7.88 -0.03 -21.61
CA GLU A 371 7.20 -0.38 -20.37
C GLU A 371 5.79 -0.93 -20.61
N ILE A 372 5.00 -0.30 -21.49
CA ILE A 372 3.65 -0.79 -21.79
C ILE A 372 3.69 -2.17 -22.45
N ILE A 373 4.64 -2.38 -23.37
CA ILE A 373 4.81 -3.68 -24.06
C ILE A 373 5.26 -4.76 -23.07
N GLN A 374 6.24 -4.45 -22.22
CA GLN A 374 6.82 -5.40 -21.26
C GLN A 374 5.83 -5.74 -20.14
N ALA A 375 5.19 -4.73 -19.54
CA ALA A 375 4.23 -4.91 -18.46
C ALA A 375 2.89 -5.48 -18.95
N GLN A 376 2.63 -5.45 -20.26
CA GLN A 376 1.33 -5.77 -20.88
C GLN A 376 0.17 -5.04 -20.20
N SER A 377 0.45 -3.86 -19.65
CA SER A 377 -0.46 -3.03 -18.88
C SER A 377 -0.12 -1.57 -19.13
N ALA A 378 -1.15 -0.73 -19.15
CA ALA A 378 -1.01 0.72 -19.24
C ALA A 378 -1.48 1.42 -17.96
N GLU A 379 -1.40 0.70 -16.83
CA GLU A 379 -1.63 1.27 -15.50
C GLU A 379 -0.55 2.33 -15.19
N GLY A 380 -0.97 3.48 -14.69
CA GLY A 380 -0.10 4.65 -14.45
C GLY A 380 -0.10 5.69 -15.56
N LEU A 381 -0.56 5.35 -16.77
CA LEU A 381 -0.63 6.30 -17.88
C LEU A 381 -2.01 6.97 -17.98
N SER A 382 -2.05 8.29 -17.91
CA SER A 382 -3.29 9.05 -18.02
C SER A 382 -3.68 9.30 -19.49
N ARG A 383 -4.68 8.55 -19.97
CA ARG A 383 -5.18 8.65 -21.35
C ARG A 383 -5.58 10.07 -21.79
N PRO A 384 -6.22 10.91 -20.95
CA PRO A 384 -6.49 12.29 -21.32
C PRO A 384 -5.24 13.11 -21.62
N TYR A 385 -4.13 12.90 -20.91
CA TYR A 385 -2.87 13.61 -21.18
C TYR A 385 -2.26 13.15 -22.50
N VAL A 386 -2.21 11.85 -22.78
CA VAL A 386 -1.77 11.28 -24.07
C VAL A 386 -2.54 11.88 -25.25
N VAL A 387 -3.87 12.01 -25.12
CA VAL A 387 -4.71 12.62 -26.17
C VAL A 387 -4.40 14.12 -26.32
N LEU A 388 -4.18 14.83 -25.21
CA LEU A 388 -3.83 16.24 -25.24
C LEU A 388 -2.49 16.45 -25.96
N ASP A 389 -1.48 15.66 -25.65
CA ASP A 389 -0.14 15.75 -26.26
C ASP A 389 -0.18 15.35 -27.75
N PHE A 390 -0.94 14.30 -28.09
CA PHE A 390 -1.19 13.92 -29.48
C PHE A 390 -1.83 15.05 -30.29
N VAL A 391 -2.87 15.71 -29.74
CA VAL A 391 -3.55 16.84 -30.39
C VAL A 391 -2.61 18.04 -30.51
N GLY A 392 -1.79 18.31 -29.49
CA GLY A 392 -0.74 19.34 -29.55
C GLY A 392 0.26 19.09 -30.68
N GLY A 393 0.71 17.85 -30.85
CA GLY A 393 1.58 17.43 -31.95
C GLY A 393 0.93 17.64 -33.33
N ILE A 394 -0.34 17.25 -33.49
CA ILE A 394 -1.09 17.51 -34.73
C ILE A 394 -1.24 19.01 -35.01
N ALA A 395 -1.57 19.81 -33.99
CA ALA A 395 -1.71 21.26 -34.15
C ALA A 395 -0.38 21.90 -34.59
N SER A 396 0.76 21.41 -34.08
CA SER A 396 2.11 21.85 -34.47
C SER A 396 2.44 21.51 -35.93
N ILE A 397 1.97 20.36 -36.41
CA ILE A 397 2.11 19.98 -37.82
C ILE A 397 1.22 20.84 -38.71
N LEU A 398 -0.02 21.06 -38.30
CA LEU A 398 -0.97 21.86 -39.07
C LEU A 398 -0.49 23.30 -39.22
N SER A 399 0.10 23.90 -38.18
CA SER A 399 0.66 25.25 -38.29
C SER A 399 1.79 25.31 -39.33
N LEU A 400 2.66 24.30 -39.40
CA LEU A 400 3.73 24.23 -40.41
C LEU A 400 3.22 24.09 -41.86
N ILE A 401 2.10 23.41 -42.08
CA ILE A 401 1.53 23.25 -43.44
C ILE A 401 1.13 24.60 -44.05
N PHE A 402 0.75 25.57 -43.22
CA PHE A 402 0.36 26.90 -43.69
C PHE A 402 1.55 27.86 -43.89
N VAL A 403 2.77 27.45 -43.51
CA VAL A 403 3.99 28.24 -43.72
C VAL A 403 4.54 27.99 -45.12
N THR A 404 4.86 29.07 -45.84
CA THR A 404 5.52 28.99 -47.15
C THR A 404 6.84 29.77 -47.12
N PRO A 405 7.98 29.15 -47.49
CA PRO A 405 8.14 27.76 -47.92
C PRO A 405 7.94 26.75 -46.78
N PHE A 406 7.55 25.52 -47.13
CA PHE A 406 7.33 24.46 -46.16
C PHE A 406 8.66 24.00 -45.53
N ASP A 407 8.70 23.96 -44.19
CA ASP A 407 9.89 23.53 -43.44
C ASP A 407 9.83 22.03 -43.10
N TYR A 408 10.50 21.23 -43.93
CA TYR A 408 10.56 19.78 -43.77
C TYR A 408 11.33 19.33 -42.51
N LEU A 409 12.29 20.12 -42.03
CA LEU A 409 13.13 19.74 -40.88
C LEU A 409 12.35 19.92 -39.57
N ALA A 410 11.68 21.06 -39.42
CA ALA A 410 10.79 21.28 -38.28
C ALA A 410 9.63 20.27 -38.29
N PHE A 411 9.04 20.01 -39.46
CA PHE A 411 7.98 19.02 -39.62
C PHE A 411 8.41 17.63 -39.13
N ALA A 412 9.61 17.17 -39.48
CA ALA A 412 10.12 15.87 -39.04
C ALA A 412 10.21 15.77 -37.50
N ASN A 413 10.63 16.84 -36.82
CA ASN A 413 10.67 16.90 -35.37
C ASN A 413 9.28 16.80 -34.74
N PHE A 414 8.31 17.58 -35.25
CA PHE A 414 6.94 17.55 -34.72
C PHE A 414 6.17 16.29 -35.09
N LEU A 415 6.61 15.53 -36.10
CA LEU A 415 6.01 14.25 -36.49
C LEU A 415 6.25 13.14 -35.44
N ILE A 416 7.33 13.23 -34.67
CA ILE A 416 7.70 12.22 -33.66
C ILE A 416 6.62 12.10 -32.59
N VAL A 417 6.15 13.24 -32.07
CA VAL A 417 5.16 13.29 -30.97
C VAL A 417 3.87 12.52 -31.32
N PRO A 418 3.13 12.83 -32.41
CA PRO A 418 1.91 12.09 -32.73
C PRO A 418 2.16 10.63 -33.10
N ILE A 419 3.33 10.27 -33.66
CA ILE A 419 3.66 8.86 -33.91
C ILE A 419 3.80 8.10 -32.59
N PHE A 420 4.62 8.60 -31.67
CA PHE A 420 4.86 7.94 -30.38
C PHE A 420 3.62 7.99 -29.48
N GLU A 421 2.96 9.14 -29.35
CA GLU A 421 1.73 9.27 -28.55
C GLU A 421 0.58 8.46 -29.15
N GLY A 422 0.45 8.41 -30.47
CA GLY A 422 -0.51 7.53 -31.14
C GLY A 422 -0.23 6.06 -30.86
N THR A 423 1.05 5.67 -30.85
CA THR A 423 1.48 4.31 -30.50
C THR A 423 1.15 4.00 -29.04
N ILE A 424 1.51 4.89 -28.11
CA ILE A 424 1.23 4.77 -26.67
C ILE A 424 -0.28 4.68 -26.43
N PHE A 425 -1.08 5.53 -27.09
CA PHE A 425 -2.54 5.52 -27.00
C PHE A 425 -3.12 4.18 -27.48
N PHE A 426 -2.65 3.70 -28.63
CA PHE A 426 -3.09 2.42 -29.19
C PHE A 426 -2.73 1.26 -28.27
N LEU A 427 -1.49 1.20 -27.77
CA LEU A 427 -1.04 0.19 -26.82
C LEU A 427 -1.83 0.25 -25.51
N SER A 428 -2.10 1.46 -25.00
CA SER A 428 -2.91 1.68 -23.79
C SER A 428 -4.35 1.19 -23.94
N TYR A 429 -4.92 1.31 -25.14
CA TYR A 429 -6.24 0.76 -25.45
C TYR A 429 -6.19 -0.76 -25.61
N TYR A 430 -5.21 -1.29 -26.35
CA TYR A 430 -5.02 -2.71 -26.60
C TYR A 430 -4.81 -3.49 -25.30
N TYR A 431 -3.79 -3.14 -24.51
CA TYR A 431 -3.51 -3.80 -23.23
C TYR A 431 -4.52 -3.45 -22.14
N GLY A 432 -5.08 -2.23 -22.15
CA GLY A 432 -6.12 -1.82 -21.21
C GLY A 432 -7.47 -2.52 -21.41
N THR A 433 -7.71 -3.17 -22.55
CA THR A 433 -8.88 -4.04 -22.79
C THR A 433 -8.56 -5.53 -22.57
N GLN A 434 -7.29 -5.91 -22.62
CA GLN A 434 -6.77 -7.25 -22.37
C GLN A 434 -6.64 -7.59 -20.88
N VAL A 435 -6.78 -6.62 -19.98
CA VAL A 435 -7.14 -6.89 -18.57
C VAL A 435 -8.61 -7.34 -18.52
N LYS A 436 -8.91 -8.44 -19.24
CA LYS A 436 -9.81 -9.44 -18.71
C LYS A 436 -9.25 -9.75 -17.34
N THR A 437 -10.08 -9.67 -16.31
CA THR A 437 -9.96 -10.54 -15.15
C THR A 437 -10.05 -11.99 -15.65
N HIS A 438 -9.07 -12.45 -16.44
CA HIS A 438 -8.80 -13.86 -16.58
C HIS A 438 -8.45 -14.26 -15.17
N GLY A 439 -9.30 -15.11 -14.59
CA GLY A 439 -9.17 -15.55 -13.22
C GLY A 439 -7.71 -15.82 -12.94
N VAL A 440 -7.14 -15.06 -12.03
CA VAL A 440 -6.03 -15.55 -11.24
C VAL A 440 -6.58 -16.84 -10.64
N GLN A 441 -6.31 -17.96 -11.30
CA GLN A 441 -6.45 -19.27 -10.73
C GLN A 441 -5.40 -19.28 -9.63
N TYR A 442 -5.82 -18.88 -8.43
CA TYR A 442 -5.19 -19.35 -7.22
C TYR A 442 -5.24 -20.87 -7.34
N GLY A 443 -4.06 -21.48 -7.49
CA GLY A 443 -3.94 -22.93 -7.65
C GLY A 443 -4.72 -23.63 -6.56
N ASP A 444 -5.61 -24.53 -6.97
CA ASP A 444 -6.33 -25.41 -6.07
C ASP A 444 -5.30 -26.32 -5.38
N GLU A 445 -5.31 -26.32 -4.04
CA GLU A 445 -5.54 -27.54 -3.28
C GLU A 445 -6.17 -27.15 -1.93
N GLU A 446 -7.48 -27.42 -1.84
CA GLU A 446 -8.31 -27.56 -0.63
C GLU A 446 -8.66 -26.30 0.22
N GLU A 447 -9.54 -25.44 -0.30
CA GLU A 447 -10.78 -24.98 0.39
C GLU A 447 -11.46 -23.86 -0.42
N GLN A 448 -12.56 -24.18 -1.10
CA GLN A 448 -13.34 -23.20 -1.85
C GLN A 448 -14.14 -22.27 -0.92
N VAL A 449 -13.53 -21.14 -0.54
CA VAL A 449 -14.26 -19.99 0.00
C VAL A 449 -14.71 -19.12 -1.18
N TRP A 450 -16.03 -19.02 -1.39
CA TRP A 450 -16.63 -18.09 -2.37
C TRP A 450 -16.41 -16.63 -1.95
N VAL A 451 -15.26 -16.05 -2.30
CA VAL A 451 -15.07 -14.61 -2.19
C VAL A 451 -15.70 -13.96 -3.42
N LYS A 452 -16.81 -13.25 -3.23
CA LYS A 452 -17.40 -12.42 -4.29
C LYS A 452 -16.33 -11.42 -4.75
N PRO A 453 -16.05 -11.31 -6.07
CA PRO A 453 -15.10 -10.34 -6.55
C PRO A 453 -15.56 -8.94 -6.12
N LEU A 454 -14.67 -8.22 -5.45
CA LEU A 454 -14.83 -6.81 -5.13
C LEU A 454 -15.01 -6.06 -6.45
N ARG A 455 -16.26 -5.87 -6.87
CA ARG A 455 -16.61 -4.96 -7.95
C ARG A 455 -16.15 -3.58 -7.53
N PHE A 456 -15.06 -3.09 -8.13
CA PHE A 456 -14.62 -1.72 -8.01
C PHE A 456 -15.74 -0.82 -8.55
N ASN A 457 -16.53 -0.29 -7.62
CA ASN A 457 -17.77 0.40 -7.92
C ASN A 457 -17.42 1.80 -8.44
N ARG A 458 -17.24 1.94 -9.75
CA ARG A 458 -17.03 3.22 -10.49
C ARG A 458 -18.23 4.20 -10.39
N SER A 459 -19.13 4.08 -9.42
CA SER A 459 -20.35 4.89 -9.30
C SER A 459 -20.28 6.07 -8.31
N LEU A 460 -19.13 6.32 -7.67
CA LEU A 460 -18.99 7.42 -6.71
C LEU A 460 -19.05 8.83 -7.31
N THR A 461 -19.05 8.99 -8.64
CA THR A 461 -19.22 10.29 -9.31
C THR A 461 -20.68 10.71 -9.56
N ARG A 462 -21.67 9.97 -9.04
CA ARG A 462 -23.11 10.34 -9.20
C ARG A 462 -23.90 10.60 -7.91
N SER A 463 -23.30 10.56 -6.71
CA SER A 463 -24.10 10.73 -5.46
C SER A 463 -24.32 12.18 -5.01
N HIS A 464 -23.63 13.18 -5.56
CA HIS A 464 -23.82 14.58 -5.14
C HIS A 464 -25.14 15.25 -5.60
N ARG A 465 -25.90 14.62 -6.52
CA ARG A 465 -27.23 15.13 -6.93
C ARG A 465 -28.41 14.49 -6.17
N ALA A 466 -28.20 13.41 -5.42
CA ALA A 466 -29.28 12.73 -4.70
C ALA A 466 -29.55 13.34 -3.30
N THR A 467 -28.54 13.93 -2.67
CA THR A 467 -28.65 14.50 -1.31
C THR A 467 -29.33 15.87 -1.26
N THR A 468 -29.45 16.59 -2.38
CA THR A 468 -30.19 17.87 -2.42
C THR A 468 -31.70 17.70 -2.58
N ARG A 469 -32.17 16.56 -3.11
CA ARG A 469 -33.63 16.31 -3.26
C ARG A 469 -34.24 15.77 -1.95
N ALA A 470 -33.56 14.87 -1.25
CA ALA A 470 -34.03 14.32 0.03
C ALA A 470 -34.12 15.37 1.17
N ARG A 471 -33.34 16.46 1.10
CA ARG A 471 -33.37 17.55 2.08
C ARG A 471 -34.52 18.55 1.85
N ARG A 472 -35.14 18.54 0.68
CA ARG A 472 -36.29 19.41 0.35
C ARG A 472 -37.61 18.81 0.83
N ASP A 473 -37.69 17.48 0.89
CA ASP A 473 -38.91 16.77 1.30
C ASP A 473 -39.03 16.63 2.85
N THR A 474 -37.97 16.95 3.60
CA THR A 474 -37.97 16.91 5.09
C THR A 474 -38.28 18.25 5.77
N GLN A 475 -38.61 19.30 5.02
CA GLN A 475 -39.00 20.61 5.55
C GLN A 475 -40.40 21.07 5.07
N MET A 476 -41.42 20.22 5.22
CA MET A 476 -42.81 20.71 5.24
C MET A 476 -43.33 20.74 6.69
N PRO A 477 -43.79 21.89 7.20
CA PRO A 477 -44.35 21.99 8.54
C PRO A 477 -45.71 21.28 8.62
N ALA A 478 -45.91 20.57 9.73
CA ALA A 478 -47.15 19.86 10.05
C ALA A 478 -48.36 20.80 10.02
N LYS A 479 -49.37 20.40 9.24
CA LYS A 479 -50.66 21.08 9.12
C LYS A 479 -51.42 20.89 10.44
N LYS A 480 -51.64 21.99 11.19
CA LYS A 480 -52.49 22.02 12.39
C LYS A 480 -53.93 21.67 12.01
N THR A 481 -54.47 20.63 12.63
CA THR A 481 -55.89 20.30 12.65
C THR A 481 -56.59 21.14 13.72
N ASP A 482 -57.33 22.16 13.29
CA ASP A 482 -58.22 22.93 14.14
C ASP A 482 -59.41 22.08 14.59
N THR A 483 -59.50 21.86 15.89
CA THR A 483 -60.71 21.31 16.54
C THR A 483 -61.32 22.45 17.36
N ARG A 484 -62.34 23.12 16.82
CA ARG A 484 -63.18 24.03 17.61
C ARG A 484 -64.46 23.31 17.99
N LEU A 485 -64.48 22.87 19.25
CA LEU A 485 -65.70 22.57 19.99
C LEU A 485 -66.43 23.88 20.27
N SER A 486 -67.74 23.79 20.12
CA SER A 486 -68.74 24.81 20.35
C SER A 486 -69.03 25.02 21.85
N VAL A 487 -69.80 26.08 22.07
CA VAL A 487 -70.79 26.33 23.13
C VAL A 487 -70.37 27.25 24.31
N ILE A 488 -71.17 28.32 24.42
CA ILE A 488 -71.84 28.92 25.60
C ILE A 488 -71.54 30.43 25.83
N VAL A 489 -72.63 31.19 25.59
CA VAL A 489 -72.99 32.60 25.93
C VAL A 489 -72.41 33.71 25.07
#